data_AF-A0A543KQP8-F1
#
_entry.id   AF-A0A543KQP8-F1
#
_cell.length_a   1.000
_cell.length_b   1.000
_cell.length_c   1.000
_cell.angle_alpha   90.00
_cell.angle_beta   90.00
_cell.angle_gamma   90.00
#
_symmetry.space_group_name_H-M   'P 1'
#
loop_
_entity.id
_entity.type
_entity.pdbx_description
1 polymer ?
#
loop_
_entity_poly.entity_id
_entity_poly.type
_entity_poly.pdbx_seq_one_letter_code
_entity_poly.pdbx_strand_id
1 'polypeptide(L)'
;MTPRFQVVPAVYVALLRDGTDGPEVLLQLRRGTGFLDGRWAHGAAGHVERGESALQAAVRESAEELGVRVDQADLLHVATLHRTVALHTPLEERLDLFTATRAWSGEPTAMEAGRTAGLRWFPLSSLPEDTVPHERQALEVLAARLAGGTTAPTLLARGFDQTLTLVAAVGRNGVIGDGSAMPWHLPEDLRFFRETTMGGTLLMGRGTWDSIGRALPGRRTIVLTRRADLTFPGAEVAHSLAEALALAGDGEVFVVGGGDIYAQTLPHADRLVLTEVDLAPEGATRFPEIDRDEWQEESRVPGPPPVTAWVGYARKKDRR
;
A
#
# COMPACT_ATOMS: atom_id res chain seq x y z
N MET A 1 -33.21 6.51 -3.45
CA MET A 1 -32.14 5.86 -4.24
C MET A 1 -30.97 5.62 -3.32
N THR A 2 -30.52 4.38 -3.18
CA THR A 2 -29.25 4.09 -2.50
C THR A 2 -28.13 4.83 -3.23
N PRO A 3 -27.21 5.51 -2.52
CA PRO A 3 -26.07 6.14 -3.16
C PRO A 3 -25.31 5.09 -3.98
N ARG A 4 -24.94 5.45 -5.22
CA ARG A 4 -24.14 4.58 -6.07
C ARG A 4 -22.71 4.56 -5.56
N PHE A 5 -22.04 3.42 -5.72
CA PHE A 5 -20.60 3.30 -5.52
C PHE A 5 -19.84 4.34 -6.35
N GLN A 6 -18.81 4.94 -5.76
CA GLN A 6 -18.01 6.01 -6.35
C GLN A 6 -16.56 5.56 -6.49
N VAL A 7 -15.96 5.91 -7.62
CA VAL A 7 -14.54 5.68 -7.91
C VAL A 7 -13.92 7.03 -8.20
N VAL A 8 -12.73 7.29 -7.66
CA VAL A 8 -11.98 8.52 -7.84
C VAL A 8 -11.06 8.38 -9.05
N PRO A 9 -11.32 9.11 -10.16
CA PRO A 9 -10.45 9.07 -11.33
C PRO A 9 -9.20 9.93 -11.13
N ALA A 10 -8.06 9.40 -11.57
CA ALA A 10 -6.80 10.13 -11.67
C ALA A 10 -6.15 9.87 -13.03
N VAL A 11 -5.31 10.79 -13.49
CA VAL A 11 -4.58 10.67 -14.74
C VAL A 11 -3.09 10.86 -14.51
N TYR A 12 -2.28 10.15 -15.28
CA TYR A 12 -0.83 10.11 -15.17
C TYR A 12 -0.24 10.27 -16.57
N VAL A 13 0.79 11.10 -16.70
CA VAL A 13 1.42 11.41 -17.99
C VAL A 13 2.89 11.03 -17.96
N ALA A 14 3.27 10.06 -18.80
CA ALA A 14 4.65 9.69 -19.05
C ALA A 14 5.20 10.52 -20.22
N LEU A 15 6.08 11.47 -19.93
CA LEU A 15 6.90 12.10 -20.97
C LEU A 15 8.02 11.14 -21.37
N LEU A 16 8.15 10.93 -22.68
CA LEU A 16 9.11 9.99 -23.25
C LEU A 16 10.11 10.68 -24.16
N ARG A 17 11.38 10.31 -24.02
CA ARG A 17 12.43 10.69 -24.97
C ARG A 17 13.25 9.47 -25.36
N ASP A 18 14.03 9.60 -26.43
CA ASP A 18 15.03 8.60 -26.77
C ASP A 18 16.30 8.87 -25.98
N GLY A 19 16.73 7.88 -25.18
CA GLY A 19 18.01 7.87 -24.49
C GLY A 19 19.01 6.97 -25.21
N THR A 20 20.23 6.91 -24.66
CA THR A 20 21.33 6.12 -25.22
C THR A 20 20.99 4.63 -25.32
N ASP A 21 20.32 4.09 -24.30
CA ASP A 21 20.01 2.66 -24.16
C ASP A 21 18.54 2.33 -24.47
N GLY A 22 17.85 3.22 -25.18
CA GLY A 22 16.44 3.09 -25.54
C GLY A 22 15.55 4.18 -24.94
N PRO A 23 14.22 3.99 -24.97
CA PRO A 23 13.28 4.98 -24.45
C PRO A 23 13.45 5.24 -22.96
N GLU A 24 13.49 6.52 -22.60
CA GLU A 24 13.51 6.99 -21.21
C GLU A 24 12.18 7.63 -20.84
N VAL A 25 11.81 7.52 -19.56
CA VAL A 25 10.65 8.19 -18.97
C VAL A 25 11.09 9.21 -17.92
N LEU A 26 10.42 10.35 -17.90
CA LEU A 26 10.62 11.37 -16.88
C LEU A 26 9.83 11.02 -15.61
N LEU A 27 10.54 10.86 -14.50
CA LEU A 27 9.95 10.61 -13.19
C LEU A 27 10.29 11.74 -12.22
N GLN A 28 9.39 11.99 -11.27
CA GLN A 28 9.59 12.90 -10.15
C GLN A 28 9.70 12.12 -8.83
N LEU A 29 10.59 12.56 -7.94
CA LEU A 29 10.72 12.02 -6.60
C LEU A 29 9.74 12.74 -5.68
N ARG A 30 8.70 12.04 -5.24
CA ARG A 30 7.63 12.59 -4.40
C ARG A 30 8.16 13.09 -3.06
N ARG A 31 7.72 14.27 -2.61
CA ARG A 31 8.04 14.81 -1.28
C ARG A 31 6.92 15.73 -0.81
N GLY A 32 6.41 15.61 0.41
CA GLY A 32 5.39 16.52 0.91
C GLY A 32 4.05 16.42 0.16
N THR A 33 3.80 15.28 -0.49
CA THR A 33 2.53 15.00 -1.20
C THR A 33 1.49 14.37 -0.27
N GLY A 34 1.92 13.85 0.88
CA GLY A 34 1.07 13.15 1.84
C GLY A 34 0.76 11.70 1.49
N PHE A 35 1.31 11.19 0.38
CA PHE A 35 1.12 9.80 -0.05
C PHE A 35 2.34 9.30 -0.82
N LEU A 36 2.99 8.23 -0.36
CA LEU A 36 4.15 7.61 -1.01
C LEU A 36 5.31 8.58 -1.26
N ASP A 37 5.58 9.47 -0.30
CA ASP A 37 6.75 10.34 -0.35
C ASP A 37 8.06 9.52 -0.31
N GLY A 38 9.10 10.02 -0.97
CA GLY A 38 10.37 9.31 -1.13
C GLY A 38 10.38 8.27 -2.25
N ARG A 39 9.33 8.20 -3.08
CA ARG A 39 9.23 7.29 -4.23
C ARG A 39 9.21 8.02 -5.56
N TRP A 40 9.69 7.36 -6.60
CA TRP A 40 9.61 7.88 -7.97
C TRP A 40 8.23 7.63 -8.57
N ALA A 41 7.65 8.67 -9.16
CA ALA A 41 6.34 8.66 -9.79
C ALA A 41 6.38 9.35 -11.15
N HIS A 42 5.31 9.24 -11.94
CA HIS A 42 5.12 9.96 -13.18
C HIS A 42 5.35 11.46 -12.95
N GLY A 43 6.05 12.10 -13.89
CA GLY A 43 6.40 13.51 -13.78
C GLY A 43 5.19 14.45 -13.68
N ALA A 44 4.04 14.05 -14.21
CA ALA A 44 2.77 14.77 -14.05
C ALA A 44 1.64 13.79 -13.75
N ALA A 45 0.88 14.03 -12.68
CA ALA A 45 -0.30 13.24 -12.34
C ALA A 45 -1.27 13.98 -11.43
N GLY A 46 -2.57 13.71 -11.56
CA GLY A 46 -3.55 14.29 -10.64
C GLY A 46 -4.97 13.81 -10.85
N HIS A 47 -5.89 14.30 -10.01
CA HIS A 47 -7.29 13.90 -10.06
C HIS A 47 -8.02 14.56 -11.23
N VAL A 48 -9.01 13.86 -11.79
CA VAL A 48 -9.93 14.50 -12.74
C VAL A 48 -10.92 15.35 -11.96
N GLU A 49 -10.95 16.64 -12.25
CA GLU A 49 -11.82 17.60 -11.58
C GLU A 49 -13.23 17.67 -12.19
N ARG A 50 -14.15 18.33 -11.48
CA ARG A 50 -15.51 18.52 -11.97
C ARG A 50 -15.49 19.41 -13.22
N GLY A 51 -16.02 18.89 -14.32
CA GLY A 51 -16.22 19.64 -15.56
C GLY A 51 -15.14 19.44 -16.61
N GLU A 52 -14.15 18.58 -16.33
CA GLU A 52 -13.11 18.18 -17.29
C GLU A 52 -13.15 16.67 -17.60
N SER A 53 -12.58 16.29 -18.74
CA SER A 53 -12.27 14.91 -19.09
C SER A 53 -10.90 14.51 -18.55
N ALA A 54 -10.61 13.21 -18.50
CA ALA A 54 -9.28 12.73 -18.11
C ALA A 54 -8.16 13.24 -19.03
N LEU A 55 -8.44 13.46 -20.33
CA LEU A 55 -7.46 14.03 -21.26
C LEU A 55 -7.22 15.52 -21.01
N GLN A 56 -8.25 16.26 -20.61
CA GLN A 56 -8.11 17.66 -20.19
C GLN A 56 -7.30 17.76 -18.90
N ALA A 57 -7.57 16.88 -17.93
CA ALA A 57 -6.77 16.77 -16.71
C ALA A 57 -5.29 16.48 -17.04
N ALA A 58 -5.00 15.53 -17.95
CA ALA A 58 -3.62 15.21 -18.34
C ALA A 58 -2.85 16.43 -18.85
N VAL A 59 -3.49 17.25 -19.69
CA VAL A 59 -2.90 18.49 -20.21
C VAL A 59 -2.70 19.53 -19.10
N ARG A 60 -3.69 19.67 -18.21
CA ARG A 60 -3.62 20.59 -17.06
C ARG A 60 -2.48 20.19 -16.11
N GLU A 61 -2.43 18.94 -15.66
CA GLU A 61 -1.39 18.43 -14.75
C GLU A 61 0.02 18.53 -15.38
N SER A 62 0.14 18.28 -16.69
CA SER A 62 1.43 18.47 -17.40
C SER A 62 1.91 19.92 -17.36
N ALA A 63 1.00 20.89 -17.43
CA ALA A 63 1.35 22.30 -17.32
C ALA A 63 1.61 22.72 -15.87
N GLU A 64 0.80 22.24 -14.92
CA GLU A 64 0.85 22.62 -13.50
C GLU A 64 2.04 22.01 -12.76
N GLU A 65 2.40 20.75 -13.03
CA GLU A 65 3.49 20.06 -12.34
C GLU A 65 4.84 20.17 -13.06
N LEU A 66 4.83 20.17 -14.40
CA LEU A 66 6.05 20.12 -15.23
C LEU A 66 6.32 21.39 -16.04
N GLY A 67 5.37 22.31 -16.16
CA GLY A 67 5.52 23.52 -16.95
C GLY A 67 5.54 23.29 -18.46
N VAL A 68 5.14 22.10 -18.92
CA VAL A 68 5.11 21.75 -20.35
C VAL A 68 3.69 21.83 -20.92
N ARG A 69 3.58 22.09 -22.22
CA ARG A 69 2.31 22.03 -22.93
C ARG A 69 2.25 20.78 -23.80
N VAL A 70 1.20 20.00 -23.60
CA VAL A 70 0.88 18.78 -24.34
C VAL A 70 -0.45 18.99 -25.07
N ASP A 71 -0.56 18.50 -26.31
CA ASP A 71 -1.85 18.43 -27.00
C ASP A 71 -2.56 17.11 -26.63
N GLN A 72 -3.88 17.14 -26.43
CA GLN A 72 -4.65 15.94 -26.15
C GLN A 72 -4.55 14.91 -27.29
N ALA A 73 -4.38 15.38 -28.54
CA ALA A 73 -4.25 14.50 -29.70
C ALA A 73 -2.93 13.69 -29.69
N ASP A 74 -1.92 14.14 -28.96
CA ASP A 74 -0.61 13.48 -28.85
C ASP A 74 -0.52 12.49 -27.68
N LEU A 75 -1.55 12.45 -26.82
CA LEU A 75 -1.61 11.52 -25.70
C LEU A 75 -1.99 10.12 -26.18
N LEU A 76 -1.09 9.16 -25.93
CA LEU A 76 -1.33 7.74 -26.15
C LEU A 76 -1.81 7.09 -24.87
N HIS A 77 -2.87 6.29 -24.94
CA HIS A 77 -3.29 5.44 -23.83
C HIS A 77 -2.28 4.31 -23.59
N VAL A 78 -1.79 4.24 -22.35
CA VAL A 78 -0.89 3.19 -21.88
C VAL A 78 -1.70 2.07 -21.25
N ALA A 79 -2.38 2.39 -20.15
CA ALA A 79 -3.16 1.47 -19.35
C ALA A 79 -4.24 2.22 -18.54
N THR A 80 -5.29 1.51 -18.18
CA THR A 80 -6.27 1.92 -17.17
C THR A 80 -6.18 0.92 -16.03
N LEU A 81 -5.89 1.40 -14.83
CA LEU A 81 -5.79 0.58 -13.64
C LEU A 81 -6.96 0.87 -12.71
N HIS A 82 -7.80 -0.13 -12.48
CA HIS A 82 -8.74 -0.12 -11.38
C HIS A 82 -8.01 -0.63 -10.14
N ARG A 83 -7.94 0.18 -9.07
CA ARG A 83 -7.30 -0.27 -7.84
C ARG A 83 -8.11 0.08 -6.62
N THR A 84 -7.91 -0.73 -5.60
CA THR A 84 -8.43 -0.55 -4.25
C THR A 84 -7.40 -1.02 -3.23
N VAL A 85 -7.72 -0.86 -1.95
CA VAL A 85 -7.02 -1.48 -0.83
C VAL A 85 -8.07 -2.04 0.14
N ALA A 86 -7.65 -2.80 1.14
CA ALA A 86 -8.55 -3.36 2.16
C ALA A 86 -9.29 -2.29 2.99
N LEU A 87 -8.96 -1.00 2.84
CA LEU A 87 -9.77 0.10 3.38
C LEU A 87 -10.99 0.34 2.48
N HIS A 88 -12.17 -0.03 2.97
CA HIS A 88 -13.45 0.17 2.30
C HIS A 88 -13.96 1.62 2.39
N THR A 89 -13.15 2.59 1.96
CA THR A 89 -13.53 4.00 1.90
C THR A 89 -13.58 4.48 0.45
N PRO A 90 -14.53 5.38 0.08
CA PRO A 90 -14.64 5.85 -1.30
C PRO A 90 -13.36 6.51 -1.85
N LEU A 91 -12.50 7.05 -0.98
CA LEU A 91 -11.24 7.68 -1.38
C LEU A 91 -10.21 6.66 -1.92
N GLU A 92 -10.31 5.40 -1.51
CA GLU A 92 -9.37 4.36 -1.90
C GLU A 92 -9.83 3.56 -3.12
N GLU A 93 -11.05 3.79 -3.59
CA GLU A 93 -11.59 3.22 -4.81
C GLU A 93 -11.17 4.08 -6.01
N ARG A 94 -10.27 3.58 -6.87
CA ARG A 94 -9.52 4.41 -7.82
C ARG A 94 -9.56 3.88 -9.23
N LEU A 95 -9.66 4.80 -10.19
CA LEU A 95 -9.49 4.51 -11.61
C LEU A 95 -8.37 5.40 -12.16
N ASP A 96 -7.19 4.83 -12.31
CA ASP A 96 -6.02 5.55 -12.78
C ASP A 96 -5.89 5.37 -14.30
N LEU A 97 -5.84 6.48 -15.03
CA LEU A 97 -5.62 6.51 -16.48
C LEU A 97 -4.17 6.89 -16.77
N PHE A 98 -3.41 5.95 -17.31
CA PHE A 98 -2.02 6.17 -17.69
C PHE A 98 -1.93 6.53 -19.17
N THR A 99 -1.27 7.63 -19.45
CA THR A 99 -1.02 8.15 -20.79
C THR A 99 0.46 8.40 -21.00
N ALA A 100 0.90 8.45 -22.26
CA ALA A 100 2.27 8.79 -22.62
C ALA A 100 2.30 9.71 -23.83
N THR A 101 3.32 10.56 -23.92
CA THR A 101 3.58 11.39 -25.11
C THR A 101 5.07 11.54 -25.38
N ARG A 102 5.41 11.73 -26.65
CA ARG A 102 6.73 12.14 -27.15
C ARG A 102 6.72 13.59 -27.68
N ALA A 103 5.56 14.24 -27.67
CA ALA A 103 5.35 15.57 -28.21
C ALA A 103 4.86 16.51 -27.10
N TRP A 104 5.66 17.54 -26.84
CA TRP A 104 5.33 18.63 -25.92
C TRP A 104 6.14 19.88 -26.31
N SER A 105 5.79 21.02 -25.73
CA SER A 105 6.60 22.24 -25.79
C SER A 105 6.94 22.75 -24.40
N GLY A 106 8.10 23.42 -24.28
CA GLY A 106 8.69 23.81 -23.00
C GLY A 106 9.71 22.79 -22.49
N GLU A 107 10.52 23.21 -21.50
CA GLU A 107 11.46 22.33 -20.81
C GLU A 107 10.78 21.79 -19.54
N PRO A 108 10.70 20.47 -19.34
CA PRO A 108 10.11 19.91 -18.12
C PRO A 108 10.89 20.35 -16.88
N THR A 109 10.20 21.02 -15.96
CA THR A 109 10.77 21.46 -14.68
C THR A 109 9.76 21.29 -13.57
N ALA A 110 10.22 21.02 -12.35
CA ALA A 110 9.35 20.92 -11.19
C ALA A 110 8.71 22.28 -10.86
N MET A 111 7.40 22.41 -11.09
CA MET A 111 6.66 23.65 -10.88
C MET A 111 6.08 23.77 -9.47
N GLU A 112 5.69 22.65 -8.86
CA GLU A 112 5.11 22.63 -7.52
C GLU A 112 6.19 22.64 -6.43
N ALA A 113 6.53 23.85 -5.97
CA ALA A 113 7.50 24.04 -4.90
C ALA A 113 7.14 23.21 -3.66
N GLY A 114 8.07 22.35 -3.23
CA GLY A 114 7.92 21.54 -2.02
C GLY A 114 7.27 20.18 -2.23
N ARG A 115 6.62 19.91 -3.36
CA ARG A 115 5.94 18.63 -3.66
C ARG A 115 6.81 17.57 -4.35
N THR A 116 7.97 18.00 -4.84
CA THR A 116 8.97 17.12 -5.44
C THR A 116 10.36 17.43 -4.90
N ALA A 117 11.16 16.38 -4.72
CA ALA A 117 12.57 16.44 -4.32
C ALA A 117 13.53 16.34 -5.51
N GLY A 118 13.03 16.05 -6.71
CA GLY A 118 13.86 15.95 -7.90
C GLY A 118 13.09 15.43 -9.11
N LEU A 119 13.59 15.74 -10.30
CA LEU A 119 13.06 15.32 -11.58
C LEU A 119 14.20 14.65 -12.36
N ARG A 120 13.98 13.44 -12.87
CA ARG A 120 15.04 12.68 -13.56
C ARG A 120 14.47 11.77 -14.63
N TRP A 121 15.23 11.62 -15.71
CA TRP A 121 14.99 10.64 -16.76
C TRP A 121 15.56 9.28 -16.38
N PHE A 122 14.76 8.23 -16.56
CA PHE A 122 15.17 6.85 -16.32
C PHE A 122 14.91 5.99 -17.56
N PRO A 123 15.83 5.08 -17.92
CA PRO A 123 15.54 4.06 -18.92
C PRO A 123 14.30 3.25 -18.51
N LEU A 124 13.34 3.07 -19.42
CA LEU A 124 12.15 2.25 -19.14
C LEU A 124 12.51 0.78 -18.86
N SER A 125 13.67 0.33 -19.35
CA SER A 125 14.24 -0.99 -19.07
C SER A 125 14.85 -1.12 -17.67
N SER A 126 15.03 -0.01 -16.94
CA SER A 126 15.72 0.02 -15.64
C SER A 126 15.12 1.09 -14.72
N LEU A 127 13.85 0.90 -14.37
CA LEU A 127 13.13 1.78 -13.45
C LEU A 127 13.65 1.65 -12.01
N PRO A 128 13.77 2.75 -11.24
CA PRO A 128 14.20 2.73 -9.83
C PRO A 128 13.38 1.79 -8.96
N GLU A 129 14.01 0.99 -8.10
CA GLU A 129 13.32 0.02 -7.23
C GLU A 129 12.17 0.65 -6.42
N ASP A 130 12.39 1.88 -5.95
CA ASP A 130 11.48 2.74 -5.20
C ASP A 130 10.44 3.48 -6.08
N THR A 131 10.16 3.00 -7.29
CA THR A 131 9.03 3.50 -8.10
C THR A 131 7.70 3.18 -7.42
N VAL A 132 6.74 4.12 -7.46
CA VAL A 132 5.38 3.92 -6.94
C VAL A 132 4.78 2.65 -7.56
N PRO A 133 4.32 1.68 -6.74
CA PRO A 133 4.06 0.34 -7.25
C PRO A 133 2.98 0.24 -8.35
N HIS A 134 1.88 0.99 -8.24
CA HIS A 134 0.81 0.97 -9.23
C HIS A 134 1.20 1.69 -10.53
N GLU A 135 2.05 2.71 -10.42
CA GLU A 135 2.61 3.42 -11.57
C GLU A 135 3.66 2.58 -12.31
N ARG A 136 4.51 1.85 -11.57
CA ARG A 136 5.46 0.87 -12.13
C ARG A 136 4.74 -0.15 -13.02
N GLN A 137 3.59 -0.67 -12.60
CA GLN A 137 2.81 -1.62 -13.38
C GLN A 137 2.42 -1.06 -14.75
N ALA A 138 2.02 0.22 -14.82
CA ALA A 138 1.70 0.88 -16.09
C ALA A 138 2.94 1.16 -16.94
N LEU A 139 4.06 1.57 -16.31
CA LEU A 139 5.33 1.80 -17.01
C LEU A 139 5.91 0.50 -17.59
N GLU A 140 5.72 -0.64 -16.93
CA GLU A 140 6.11 -1.96 -17.44
C GLU A 140 5.27 -2.36 -18.67
N VAL A 141 3.96 -2.07 -18.67
CA VAL A 141 3.11 -2.21 -19.86
C VAL A 141 3.61 -1.31 -20.99
N LEU A 142 3.95 -0.06 -20.70
CA LEU A 142 4.51 0.88 -21.69
C LEU A 142 5.82 0.34 -22.29
N ALA A 143 6.74 -0.11 -21.44
CA ALA A 143 8.03 -0.67 -21.85
C ALA A 143 7.84 -1.89 -22.76
N ALA A 144 6.96 -2.82 -22.39
CA ALA A 144 6.65 -4.00 -23.20
C ALA A 144 6.08 -3.63 -24.59
N ARG A 145 5.18 -2.65 -24.65
CA ARG A 145 4.58 -2.18 -25.90
C ARG A 145 5.58 -1.50 -26.81
N LEU A 146 6.47 -0.66 -26.26
CA LEU A 146 7.53 -0.01 -27.03
C LEU A 146 8.57 -1.00 -27.56
N ALA A 147 8.79 -2.11 -26.86
CA ALA A 147 9.65 -3.21 -27.32
C ALA A 147 9.01 -4.09 -28.42
N GLY A 148 7.82 -3.73 -28.92
CA GLY A 148 7.09 -4.49 -29.95
C GLY A 148 6.15 -5.58 -29.40
N GLY A 149 6.02 -5.70 -28.08
CA GLY A 149 5.06 -6.60 -27.42
C GLY A 149 3.68 -5.97 -27.32
N THR A 150 2.83 -6.14 -28.34
CA THR A 150 1.46 -5.56 -28.37
C THR A 150 0.41 -6.35 -27.58
N THR A 151 0.81 -7.41 -26.85
CA THR A 151 -0.12 -8.34 -26.18
C THR A 151 -0.34 -8.05 -24.68
N ALA A 152 0.39 -7.10 -24.09
CA ALA A 152 0.20 -6.77 -22.68
C ALA A 152 -1.22 -6.19 -22.44
N PRO A 153 -1.97 -6.67 -21.43
CA PRO A 153 -3.28 -6.13 -21.12
C PRO A 153 -3.16 -4.67 -20.68
N THR A 154 -4.07 -3.83 -21.17
CA THR A 154 -4.12 -2.40 -20.82
C THR A 154 -5.24 -2.07 -19.85
N LEU A 155 -6.12 -3.03 -19.55
CA LEU A 155 -7.06 -2.96 -18.44
C LEU A 155 -6.47 -3.79 -17.30
N LEU A 156 -6.09 -3.11 -16.23
CA LEU A 156 -5.36 -3.68 -15.11
C LEU A 156 -6.20 -3.60 -13.84
N ALA A 157 -5.93 -4.49 -12.91
CA ALA A 157 -6.47 -4.47 -11.56
C ALA A 157 -5.34 -4.59 -10.53
N ARG A 158 -5.55 -4.01 -9.34
CA ARG A 158 -4.64 -4.15 -8.20
C ARG A 158 -5.37 -3.98 -6.88
N GLY A 159 -5.01 -4.79 -5.89
CA GLY A 159 -5.52 -4.74 -4.52
C GLY A 159 -6.86 -5.43 -4.32
N PHE A 160 -7.44 -6.05 -5.36
CA PHE A 160 -8.69 -6.79 -5.26
C PHE A 160 -8.51 -8.18 -4.63
N ASP A 161 -7.29 -8.71 -4.68
CA ASP A 161 -6.91 -9.97 -4.03
C ASP A 161 -6.12 -9.72 -2.74
N GLN A 162 -6.23 -8.50 -2.17
CA GLN A 162 -5.64 -8.17 -0.88
C GLN A 162 -6.50 -8.73 0.26
N THR A 163 -5.89 -9.50 1.16
CA THR A 163 -6.54 -10.01 2.38
C THR A 163 -5.88 -9.41 3.61
N LEU A 164 -6.67 -8.86 4.53
CA LEU A 164 -6.17 -8.27 5.77
C LEU A 164 -6.39 -9.20 6.96
N THR A 165 -5.31 -9.77 7.49
CA THR A 165 -5.32 -10.73 8.60
C THR A 165 -4.66 -10.12 9.84
N LEU A 166 -5.37 -10.03 10.97
CA LEU A 166 -4.76 -9.57 12.24
C LEU A 166 -4.20 -10.77 13.00
N VAL A 167 -2.93 -10.70 13.39
CA VAL A 167 -2.24 -11.78 14.12
C VAL A 167 -1.76 -11.28 15.48
N ALA A 168 -2.30 -11.81 16.58
CA ALA A 168 -1.96 -11.33 17.92
C ALA A 168 -1.98 -12.44 18.98
N ALA A 169 -1.07 -12.37 19.95
CA ALA A 169 -1.15 -13.13 21.20
C ALA A 169 -1.86 -12.30 22.27
N VAL A 170 -2.90 -12.86 22.89
CA VAL A 170 -3.82 -12.14 23.78
C VAL A 170 -3.91 -12.87 25.12
N GLY A 171 -3.62 -12.14 26.20
CA GLY A 171 -3.75 -12.67 27.56
C GLY A 171 -5.21 -12.84 27.95
N ARG A 172 -5.49 -13.66 28.98
CA ARG A 172 -6.86 -13.87 29.49
C ARG A 172 -7.57 -12.60 29.95
N ASN A 173 -6.79 -11.55 30.25
CA ASN A 173 -7.29 -10.22 30.59
C ASN A 173 -7.36 -9.27 29.38
N GLY A 174 -7.17 -9.75 28.14
CA GLY A 174 -7.18 -8.96 26.90
C GLY A 174 -5.91 -8.16 26.61
N VAL A 175 -4.91 -8.22 27.50
CA VAL A 175 -3.66 -7.46 27.37
C VAL A 175 -2.74 -8.12 26.34
N ILE A 176 -2.13 -7.29 25.49
CA ILE A 176 -1.13 -7.69 24.48
C ILE A 176 0.27 -7.09 24.75
N GLY A 177 0.38 -6.26 25.78
CA GLY A 177 1.64 -5.65 26.24
C GLY A 177 1.45 -4.26 26.82
N ASP A 178 2.56 -3.54 26.98
CA ASP A 178 2.61 -2.19 27.54
C ASP A 178 2.93 -1.09 26.50
N GLY A 179 3.09 -1.48 25.24
CA GLY A 179 3.45 -0.58 24.13
C GLY A 179 4.95 -0.46 23.87
N SER A 180 5.80 -1.07 24.70
CA SER A 180 7.26 -1.08 24.56
C SER A 180 7.85 -2.48 24.34
N ALA A 181 7.25 -3.51 24.95
CA ALA A 181 7.69 -4.89 24.80
C ALA A 181 6.52 -5.88 24.89
N MET A 182 6.76 -7.09 24.36
CA MET A 182 5.86 -8.22 24.58
C MET A 182 5.94 -8.66 26.05
N PRO A 183 4.81 -8.90 26.72
CA PRO A 183 4.78 -9.18 28.17
C PRO A 183 5.32 -10.58 28.53
N TRP A 184 5.55 -11.43 27.54
CA TRP A 184 6.01 -12.80 27.70
C TRP A 184 6.96 -13.21 26.57
N HIS A 185 7.69 -14.30 26.80
CA HIS A 185 8.47 -14.98 25.76
C HIS A 185 7.91 -16.39 25.57
N LEU A 186 7.21 -16.62 24.46
CA LEU A 186 6.53 -17.88 24.14
C LEU A 186 7.08 -18.46 22.83
N PRO A 187 8.09 -19.35 22.88
CA PRO A 187 8.72 -19.91 21.69
C PRO A 187 7.76 -20.60 20.72
N GLU A 188 6.71 -21.23 21.24
CA GLU A 188 5.67 -21.92 20.47
C GLU A 188 4.80 -20.94 19.68
N ASP A 189 4.43 -19.82 20.30
CA ASP A 189 3.72 -18.72 19.63
C ASP A 189 4.60 -18.07 18.56
N LEU A 190 5.88 -17.83 18.85
CA LEU A 190 6.82 -17.28 17.87
C LEU A 190 7.00 -18.21 16.64
N ARG A 191 6.98 -19.53 16.87
CA ARG A 191 7.02 -20.53 15.78
C ARG A 191 5.74 -20.46 14.95
N PHE A 192 4.59 -20.49 15.61
CA PHE A 192 3.29 -20.39 14.96
C PHE A 192 3.15 -19.08 14.17
N PHE A 193 3.54 -17.95 14.74
CA PHE A 193 3.60 -16.64 14.08
C PHE A 193 4.47 -16.68 12.83
N ARG A 194 5.68 -17.25 12.93
CA ARG A 194 6.58 -17.38 11.77
C ARG A 194 5.95 -18.21 10.66
N GLU A 195 5.35 -19.35 11.00
CA GLU A 195 4.70 -20.24 10.04
C GLU A 195 3.49 -19.58 9.37
N THR A 196 2.64 -18.93 10.17
CA THR A 196 1.42 -18.25 9.71
C THR A 196 1.75 -17.12 8.73
N THR A 197 2.74 -16.29 9.07
CA THR A 197 3.04 -15.06 8.32
C THR A 197 3.97 -15.25 7.11
N MET A 198 4.52 -16.45 6.90
CA MET A 198 5.59 -16.68 5.93
C MET A 198 5.18 -16.32 4.50
N GLY A 199 6.05 -15.61 3.77
CA GLY A 199 5.79 -15.21 2.38
C GLY A 199 4.82 -14.04 2.22
N GLY A 200 4.12 -13.62 3.28
CA GLY A 200 3.25 -12.45 3.25
C GLY A 200 3.93 -11.13 3.62
N THR A 201 3.10 -10.10 3.78
CA THR A 201 3.54 -8.76 4.18
C THR A 201 3.17 -8.50 5.64
N LEU A 202 4.15 -8.19 6.48
CA LEU A 202 3.93 -7.74 7.85
C LEU A 202 3.67 -6.23 7.85
N LEU A 203 2.52 -5.83 8.39
CA LEU A 203 2.19 -4.44 8.69
C LEU A 203 2.26 -4.23 10.20
N MET A 204 3.14 -3.32 10.63
CA MET A 204 3.32 -3.03 12.05
C MET A 204 3.53 -1.54 12.32
N GLY A 205 3.19 -1.09 13.53
CA GLY A 205 3.54 0.24 14.00
C GLY A 205 4.98 0.33 14.50
N ARG A 206 5.49 1.55 14.64
CA ARG A 206 6.84 1.82 15.17
C ARG A 206 7.15 1.10 16.50
N GLY A 207 6.22 1.11 17.46
CA GLY A 207 6.45 0.45 18.76
C GLY A 207 6.69 -1.06 18.64
N THR A 208 5.94 -1.73 17.76
CA THR A 208 6.14 -3.15 17.45
C THR A 208 7.48 -3.37 16.76
N TRP A 209 7.85 -2.51 15.81
CA TRP A 209 9.17 -2.57 15.18
C TRP A 209 10.29 -2.46 16.21
N ASP A 210 10.23 -1.48 17.11
CA ASP A 210 11.27 -1.26 18.14
C ASP A 210 11.42 -2.49 19.06
N SER A 211 10.31 -3.15 19.40
CA SER A 211 10.34 -4.38 20.19
C SER A 211 10.94 -5.57 19.43
N ILE A 212 10.72 -5.69 18.12
CA ILE A 212 11.28 -6.78 17.29
C ILE A 212 12.74 -6.49 16.91
N GLY A 213 13.07 -5.22 16.67
CA GLY A 213 14.40 -4.69 16.38
C GLY A 213 14.91 -4.91 14.95
N ARG A 214 14.17 -5.63 14.08
CA ARG A 214 14.59 -5.90 12.69
C ARG A 214 13.45 -6.39 11.80
N ALA A 215 13.67 -6.30 10.49
CA ALA A 215 12.85 -7.00 9.51
C ALA A 215 12.99 -8.52 9.68
N LEU A 216 11.88 -9.22 9.51
CA LEU A 216 11.82 -10.66 9.73
C LEU A 216 12.02 -11.42 8.41
N PRO A 217 13.08 -12.25 8.24
CA PRO A 217 13.45 -12.86 6.95
C PRO A 217 12.33 -13.67 6.29
N GLY A 218 12.21 -13.61 4.97
CA GLY A 218 11.16 -14.34 4.21
C GLY A 218 9.77 -13.69 4.30
N ARG A 219 9.68 -12.48 4.86
CA ARG A 219 8.47 -11.65 4.89
C ARG A 219 8.83 -10.23 4.49
N ARG A 220 7.96 -9.62 3.68
CA ARG A 220 8.02 -8.18 3.43
C ARG A 220 7.58 -7.46 4.69
N THR A 221 8.19 -6.33 5.05
CA THR A 221 7.84 -5.58 6.26
C THR A 221 7.55 -4.13 5.92
N ILE A 222 6.39 -3.65 6.37
CA ILE A 222 5.96 -2.25 6.27
C ILE A 222 5.76 -1.72 7.69
N VAL A 223 6.46 -0.63 8.01
CA VAL A 223 6.38 0.04 9.31
C VAL A 223 5.59 1.34 9.15
N LEU A 224 4.48 1.43 9.87
CA LEU A 224 3.67 2.64 9.96
C LEU A 224 4.25 3.58 11.02
N THR A 225 4.55 4.81 10.61
CA THR A 225 5.05 5.87 11.49
C THR A 225 4.60 7.25 11.03
N ARG A 226 4.30 8.13 11.98
CA ARG A 226 4.02 9.56 11.70
C ARG A 226 5.30 10.38 11.51
N ARG A 227 6.47 9.81 11.82
CA ARG A 227 7.76 10.47 11.68
C ARG A 227 8.35 10.19 10.30
N ALA A 228 8.47 11.24 9.49
CA ALA A 228 8.99 11.17 8.13
C ALA A 228 10.51 11.00 8.04
N ASP A 229 11.24 11.22 9.13
CA ASP A 229 12.71 11.16 9.19
C ASP A 229 13.27 9.79 9.56
N LEU A 230 12.41 8.81 9.83
CA LEU A 230 12.82 7.48 10.27
C LEU A 230 12.98 6.52 9.09
N THR A 231 14.04 5.73 9.14
CA THR A 231 14.28 4.61 8.22
C THR A 231 14.44 3.32 9.00
N PHE A 232 14.00 2.21 8.39
CA PHE A 232 14.00 0.89 9.01
C PHE A 232 14.70 -0.08 8.06
N PRO A 233 15.95 -0.49 8.36
CA PRO A 233 16.70 -1.38 7.47
C PRO A 233 15.94 -2.67 7.16
N GLY A 234 15.74 -2.95 5.87
CA GLY A 234 14.99 -4.12 5.40
C GLY A 234 13.47 -3.99 5.49
N ALA A 235 12.94 -2.81 5.77
CA ALA A 235 11.51 -2.53 5.80
C ALA A 235 11.17 -1.25 5.02
N GLU A 236 9.94 -1.19 4.53
CA GLU A 236 9.36 -0.02 3.90
C GLU A 236 8.65 0.84 4.96
N VAL A 237 8.66 2.14 4.74
CA VAL A 237 7.98 3.11 5.61
C VAL A 237 6.67 3.53 4.96
N ALA A 238 5.62 3.64 5.77
CA ALA A 238 4.37 4.27 5.38
C ALA A 238 3.93 5.27 6.47
N HIS A 239 3.21 6.32 6.06
CA HIS A 239 2.75 7.39 6.93
C HIS A 239 1.24 7.40 7.16
N SER A 240 0.51 6.58 6.40
CA SER A 240 -0.91 6.30 6.62
C SER A 240 -1.24 4.83 6.37
N LEU A 241 -2.37 4.36 6.90
CA LEU A 241 -2.82 3.00 6.67
C LEU A 241 -3.15 2.76 5.18
N ALA A 242 -3.74 3.75 4.50
CA ALA A 242 -4.02 3.70 3.07
C ALA A 242 -2.71 3.49 2.27
N GLU A 243 -1.68 4.27 2.59
CA GLU A 243 -0.36 4.14 1.99
C GLU A 243 0.27 2.77 2.25
N ALA A 244 0.22 2.28 3.49
CA ALA A 244 0.77 0.97 3.84
C ALA A 244 0.11 -0.18 3.05
N LEU A 245 -1.21 -0.13 2.90
CA LEU A 245 -1.95 -1.14 2.14
C LEU A 245 -1.75 -1.00 0.62
N ALA A 246 -1.60 0.23 0.11
CA ALA A 246 -1.27 0.46 -1.30
C ALA A 246 0.14 -0.06 -1.64
N LEU A 247 1.10 0.11 -0.71
CA LEU A 247 2.42 -0.49 -0.81
C LEU A 247 2.36 -2.01 -0.81
N ALA A 248 1.61 -2.59 0.12
CA ALA A 248 1.49 -4.03 0.25
C ALA A 248 0.98 -4.68 -1.04
N GLY A 249 -0.06 -4.11 -1.67
CA GLY A 249 -0.66 -4.67 -2.88
C GLY A 249 -1.44 -5.96 -2.62
N ASP A 250 -1.62 -6.77 -3.66
CA ASP A 250 -2.34 -8.04 -3.57
C ASP A 250 -1.63 -9.08 -2.67
N GLY A 251 -2.39 -10.05 -2.18
CA GLY A 251 -1.91 -11.09 -1.27
C GLY A 251 -2.24 -10.81 0.19
N GLU A 252 -1.60 -11.56 1.09
CA GLU A 252 -1.93 -11.51 2.51
C GLU A 252 -1.10 -10.47 3.26
N VAL A 253 -1.81 -9.54 3.90
CA VAL A 253 -1.26 -8.51 4.78
C VAL A 253 -1.56 -8.89 6.22
N PHE A 254 -0.51 -9.25 6.95
CA PHE A 254 -0.58 -9.58 8.36
C PHE A 254 -0.36 -8.33 9.20
N VAL A 255 -1.42 -7.85 9.86
CA VAL A 255 -1.32 -6.80 10.86
C VAL A 255 -0.84 -7.41 12.16
N VAL A 256 0.33 -7.01 12.62
CA VAL A 256 1.01 -7.61 13.79
C VAL A 256 1.18 -6.60 14.93
N GLY A 257 0.34 -5.57 14.92
CA GLY A 257 0.19 -4.58 15.99
C GLY A 257 0.97 -3.28 15.78
N GLY A 258 1.02 -2.37 16.75
CA GLY A 258 0.48 -2.48 18.11
C GLY A 258 -1.02 -2.18 18.24
N GLY A 259 -1.47 -1.88 19.47
CA GLY A 259 -2.88 -1.64 19.81
C GLY A 259 -3.60 -0.64 18.90
N ASP A 260 -2.98 0.53 18.66
CA ASP A 260 -3.54 1.55 17.76
C ASP A 260 -3.72 1.05 16.32
N ILE A 261 -2.82 0.19 15.84
CA ILE A 261 -2.90 -0.36 14.49
C ILE A 261 -4.03 -1.38 14.43
N TYR A 262 -4.13 -2.27 15.42
CA TYR A 262 -5.25 -3.21 15.53
C TYR A 262 -6.60 -2.50 15.57
N ALA A 263 -6.73 -1.41 16.35
CA ALA A 263 -7.96 -0.65 16.43
C ALA A 263 -8.36 -0.03 15.09
N GLN A 264 -7.39 0.47 14.31
CA GLN A 264 -7.63 1.05 13.00
C GLN A 264 -7.93 0.00 11.91
N THR A 265 -7.38 -1.21 12.03
CA THR A 265 -7.51 -2.24 11.00
C THR A 265 -8.62 -3.25 11.27
N LEU A 266 -9.05 -3.44 12.52
CA LEU A 266 -10.09 -4.42 12.86
C LEU A 266 -11.37 -4.23 12.05
N PRO A 267 -11.92 -3.02 11.81
CA PRO A 267 -13.13 -2.84 10.99
C PRO A 267 -12.98 -3.28 9.53
N HIS A 268 -11.74 -3.35 9.04
CA HIS A 268 -11.40 -3.67 7.66
C HIS A 268 -10.84 -5.09 7.50
N ALA A 269 -10.59 -5.78 8.61
CA ALA A 269 -10.00 -7.10 8.62
C ALA A 269 -10.93 -8.17 8.04
N ASP A 270 -10.37 -9.09 7.27
CA ASP A 270 -11.06 -10.27 6.75
C ASP A 270 -10.95 -11.46 7.72
N ARG A 271 -9.79 -11.58 8.39
CA ARG A 271 -9.44 -12.71 9.26
C ARG A 271 -8.76 -12.25 10.55
N LEU A 272 -8.96 -13.00 11.62
CA LEU A 272 -8.15 -12.91 12.84
C LEU A 272 -7.46 -14.25 13.07
N VAL A 273 -6.20 -14.20 13.49
CA VAL A 273 -5.43 -15.36 13.94
C VAL A 273 -4.88 -15.03 15.33
N LEU A 274 -5.51 -15.59 16.36
CA LEU A 274 -5.26 -15.20 17.74
C LEU A 274 -4.65 -16.36 18.54
N THR A 275 -3.62 -16.04 19.30
CA THR A 275 -3.06 -16.95 20.31
C THR A 275 -3.66 -16.60 21.67
N GLU A 276 -4.47 -17.49 22.24
CA GLU A 276 -5.05 -17.33 23.58
C GLU A 276 -4.02 -17.77 24.65
N VAL A 277 -3.59 -16.84 25.51
CA VAL A 277 -2.57 -17.09 26.55
C VAL A 277 -3.21 -17.03 27.94
N ASP A 278 -3.07 -18.10 28.75
CA ASP A 278 -3.57 -18.16 30.14
C ASP A 278 -2.67 -17.40 31.13
N LEU A 279 -2.32 -16.17 30.77
CA LEU A 279 -1.62 -15.21 31.60
C LEU A 279 -2.40 -13.90 31.61
N ALA A 280 -2.33 -13.18 32.73
CA ALA A 280 -2.91 -11.84 32.87
C ALA A 280 -1.78 -10.84 33.19
N PRO A 281 -0.94 -10.47 32.22
CA PRO A 281 0.14 -9.54 32.44
C PRO A 281 -0.39 -8.14 32.76
N GLU A 282 0.43 -7.35 33.42
CA GLU A 282 0.23 -5.92 33.54
C GLU A 282 0.48 -5.25 32.18
N GLY A 283 -0.31 -4.21 31.87
CA GLY A 283 -0.18 -3.50 30.60
C GLY A 283 -1.41 -2.69 30.26
N ALA A 284 -1.21 -1.57 29.57
CA ALA A 284 -2.28 -0.70 29.11
C ALA A 284 -2.76 -1.05 27.69
N THR A 285 -1.94 -1.76 26.90
CA THR A 285 -2.28 -2.08 25.51
C THR A 285 -3.10 -3.35 25.46
N ARG A 286 -4.30 -3.26 24.90
CA ARG A 286 -5.25 -4.37 24.78
C ARG A 286 -5.57 -4.65 23.32
N PHE A 287 -5.84 -5.91 23.01
CA PHE A 287 -6.46 -6.24 21.74
C PHE A 287 -7.91 -5.72 21.75
N PRO A 288 -8.43 -5.19 20.62
CA PRO A 288 -9.83 -4.78 20.55
C PRO A 288 -10.79 -5.94 20.86
N GLU A 289 -11.97 -5.62 21.38
CA GLU A 289 -12.98 -6.64 21.66
C GLU A 289 -13.47 -7.30 20.36
N ILE A 290 -13.63 -8.62 20.39
CA ILE A 290 -14.11 -9.40 19.25
C ILE A 290 -15.62 -9.50 19.36
N ASP A 291 -16.33 -8.72 18.54
CA ASP A 291 -17.78 -8.81 18.45
C ASP A 291 -18.20 -10.15 17.82
N ARG A 292 -18.89 -10.98 18.59
CA ARG A 292 -19.39 -12.29 18.14
C ARG A 292 -20.50 -12.18 17.12
N ASP A 293 -21.12 -11.02 16.94
CA ASP A 293 -22.06 -10.78 15.86
C ASP A 293 -21.33 -10.56 14.53
N GLU A 294 -20.12 -9.98 14.54
CA GLU A 294 -19.29 -9.75 13.36
C GLU A 294 -18.37 -10.93 13.00
N TRP A 295 -17.86 -11.64 14.00
CA TRP A 295 -16.81 -12.66 13.83
C TRP A 295 -17.33 -14.06 14.11
N GLN A 296 -16.87 -15.02 13.30
CA GLN A 296 -17.13 -16.44 13.48
C GLN A 296 -15.80 -17.17 13.68
N GLU A 297 -15.70 -17.97 14.75
CA GLU A 297 -14.59 -18.91 14.95
C GLU A 297 -14.65 -20.00 13.87
N GLU A 298 -13.58 -20.14 13.08
CA GLU A 298 -13.45 -21.15 12.02
C GLU A 298 -12.54 -22.31 12.44
N SER A 299 -11.58 -22.05 13.32
CA SER A 299 -10.61 -23.05 13.76
C SER A 299 -10.15 -22.78 15.19
N ARG A 300 -9.85 -23.87 15.90
CA ARG A 300 -9.22 -23.85 17.23
C ARG A 300 -8.28 -25.03 17.34
N VAL A 301 -7.01 -24.75 17.59
CA VAL A 301 -5.96 -25.75 17.78
C VAL A 301 -5.41 -25.57 19.20
N PRO A 302 -5.54 -26.56 20.10
CA PRO A 302 -4.96 -26.48 21.44
C PRO A 302 -3.44 -26.31 21.42
N GLY A 303 -2.92 -25.45 22.30
CA GLY A 303 -1.48 -25.24 22.50
C GLY A 303 -0.96 -25.81 23.82
N PRO A 304 0.37 -25.87 24.01
CA PRO A 304 0.97 -26.19 25.28
C PRO A 304 0.93 -24.96 26.22
N PRO A 305 0.69 -25.14 27.53
CA PRO A 305 0.69 -24.04 28.49
C PRO A 305 1.98 -23.19 28.43
N PRO A 306 1.89 -21.85 28.51
CA PRO A 306 0.68 -21.08 28.81
C PRO A 306 -0.19 -20.75 27.58
N VAL A 307 0.18 -21.18 26.38
CA VAL A 307 -0.69 -21.04 25.19
C VAL A 307 -1.82 -22.05 25.31
N THR A 308 -3.05 -21.57 25.41
CA THR A 308 -4.23 -22.43 25.52
C THR A 308 -4.72 -22.89 24.15
N ALA A 309 -4.75 -21.99 23.17
CA ALA A 309 -5.15 -22.29 21.80
C ALA A 309 -4.64 -21.26 20.79
N TRP A 310 -4.50 -21.70 19.55
CA TRP A 310 -4.47 -20.85 18.37
C TRP A 310 -5.86 -20.88 17.71
N VAL A 311 -6.48 -19.73 17.55
CA VAL A 311 -7.87 -19.58 17.14
C VAL A 311 -7.96 -18.72 15.89
N GLY A 312 -8.59 -19.25 14.85
CA GLY A 312 -8.86 -18.55 13.59
C GLY A 312 -10.29 -18.04 13.56
N TYR A 313 -10.47 -16.77 13.20
CA TYR A 313 -11.78 -16.16 12.96
C TYR A 313 -11.88 -15.64 11.54
N ALA A 314 -13.08 -15.71 10.96
CA ALA A 314 -13.45 -15.00 9.74
C ALA A 314 -14.61 -14.05 9.99
N ARG A 315 -14.63 -12.96 9.23
CA ARG A 315 -15.75 -12.02 9.24
C ARG A 315 -16.99 -12.68 8.65
N LYS A 316 -18.15 -12.56 9.32
CA LYS A 316 -19.42 -13.05 8.81
C LYS A 316 -19.84 -12.25 7.58
N LYS A 317 -20.34 -12.93 6.54
CA LYS A 317 -20.60 -12.36 5.21
C LYS A 317 -21.79 -11.38 5.15
N ASP A 318 -22.64 -11.32 6.17
CA ASP A 318 -23.98 -10.71 6.07
C ASP A 318 -24.05 -9.19 6.37
N ARG A 319 -22.95 -8.44 6.26
CA ARG A 319 -22.94 -6.97 6.46
C ARG A 319 -22.00 -6.19 5.53
N ARG A 320 -21.82 -6.61 4.27
CA ARG A 320 -21.31 -5.70 3.22
C ARG A 320 -22.45 -4.98 2.53
#